data_AF-A0A5Y0SV19-F1
#
_entry.id   AF-A0A5Y0SV19-F1
#
_cell.length_a   1.000
_cell.length_b   1.000
_cell.length_c   1.000
_cell.angle_alpha   90.00
_cell.angle_beta   90.00
_cell.angle_gamma   90.00
#
_symmetry.space_group_name_H-M   'P 1'
#
loop_
_entity.id
_entity.type
_entity.pdbx_description
1 polymer ?
#
loop_
_entity_poly.entity_id
_entity_poly.type
_entity_poly.pdbx_seq_one_letter_code
_entity_poly.pdbx_strand_id
1 'polypeptide(L)'
;GGTPVMSKTGHAFIKERMRTEDAIYGGEMSAHHYFRDFAYCDSGMIPWLLVAELVCLKGQSLGELVRDRMAAFPASGEINSRLAEPAAAMARVEAHFAEEAQAVDRTDGLSMSFAN
;
A
#
# COMPACT_ATOMS: atom_id res chain seq x y z
N GLY A 1 -5.03 2.14 -18.85
CA GLY A 1 -4.81 1.67 -17.47
C GLY A 1 -4.44 2.85 -16.59
N GLY A 2 -4.33 2.66 -15.27
CA GLY A 2 -3.84 3.69 -14.34
C GLY A 2 -2.32 3.69 -14.23
N THR A 3 -1.75 4.80 -13.74
CA THR A 3 -0.31 4.93 -13.45
C THR A 3 -0.10 4.87 -11.93
N PRO A 4 0.56 3.83 -11.38
CA PRO A 4 0.84 3.77 -9.96
C PRO A 4 1.93 4.79 -9.59
N VAL A 5 1.75 5.48 -8.47
CA VAL A 5 2.73 6.43 -7.95
C VAL A 5 3.00 6.10 -6.48
N MET A 6 4.24 5.74 -6.16
CA MET A 6 4.67 5.46 -4.79
C MET A 6 4.77 6.77 -3.99
N SER A 7 4.47 6.69 -2.70
CA SER A 7 4.58 7.78 -1.72
C SER A 7 4.98 7.21 -0.37
N LYS A 8 5.55 8.06 0.49
CA LYS A 8 5.67 7.77 1.93
C LYS A 8 4.28 7.53 2.55
N THR A 9 4.23 6.65 3.55
CA THR A 9 3.02 6.41 4.36
C THR A 9 2.72 7.63 5.21
N GLY A 10 1.44 7.91 5.44
CA GLY A 10 0.95 8.99 6.28
C GLY A 10 0.06 9.96 5.51
N HIS A 11 -1.06 10.34 6.12
CA HIS A 11 -2.11 11.14 5.49
C HIS A 11 -1.64 12.46 4.90
N ALA A 12 -0.60 13.09 5.46
CA ALA A 12 -0.06 14.34 4.95
C ALA A 12 0.67 14.12 3.61
N PHE A 13 1.55 13.11 3.54
CA PHE A 13 2.32 12.79 2.34
C PHE A 13 1.43 12.30 1.20
N ILE A 14 0.45 11.45 1.51
CA ILE A 14 -0.52 10.99 0.50
C ILE A 14 -1.32 12.17 -0.06
N LYS A 15 -1.85 13.05 0.80
CA LYS A 15 -2.61 14.24 0.37
C LYS A 15 -1.76 15.19 -0.47
N GLU A 16 -0.51 15.39 -0.11
CA GLU A 16 0.44 16.20 -0.88
C GLU A 16 0.75 15.57 -2.25
N ARG A 17 1.06 14.27 -2.27
CA ARG A 17 1.37 13.53 -3.49
C ARG A 17 0.20 13.50 -4.45
N MET A 18 -1.02 13.24 -3.95
CA MET A 18 -2.22 13.22 -4.80
C MET A 18 -2.50 14.59 -5.41
N ARG A 19 -2.28 15.70 -4.70
CA ARG A 19 -2.44 17.04 -5.27
C ARG A 19 -1.38 17.35 -6.34
N THR A 20 -0.14 16.93 -6.10
CA THR A 20 0.97 17.13 -7.03
C THR A 20 0.75 16.38 -8.34
N GLU A 21 0.22 15.17 -8.26
CA GLU A 21 0.02 14.26 -9.40
C GLU A 21 -1.39 14.31 -10.00
N ASP A 22 -2.27 15.15 -9.44
CA ASP A 22 -3.72 15.12 -9.67
C ASP A 22 -4.33 13.70 -9.63
N ALA A 23 -3.88 12.89 -8.66
CA ALA A 23 -4.27 11.49 -8.55
C ALA A 23 -5.74 11.34 -8.12
N ILE A 24 -6.51 10.53 -8.86
CA ILE A 24 -7.95 10.32 -8.62
C ILE A 24 -8.24 9.55 -7.32
N TYR A 25 -7.31 8.68 -6.90
CA TYR A 25 -7.44 7.79 -5.77
C TYR A 25 -6.07 7.60 -5.10
N GLY A 26 -6.06 7.56 -3.77
CA GLY A 26 -4.92 7.16 -2.95
C GLY A 26 -5.36 6.10 -1.94
N GLY A 27 -4.45 5.22 -1.56
CA GLY A 27 -4.76 4.17 -0.59
C GLY A 27 -3.54 3.77 0.21
N GLU A 28 -3.76 3.47 1.48
CA GLU A 28 -2.76 2.94 2.40
C GLU A 28 -3.19 1.56 2.92
N MET A 29 -2.22 0.72 3.30
CA MET A 29 -2.52 -0.59 3.89
C MET A 29 -3.24 -0.51 5.25
N SER A 30 -3.16 0.65 5.92
CA SER A 30 -3.84 0.97 7.18
C SER A 30 -5.34 1.27 7.01
N ALA A 31 -5.94 0.96 5.85
CA ALA A 31 -7.34 1.17 5.49
C ALA A 31 -7.76 2.66 5.32
N HIS A 32 -6.81 3.55 5.10
CA HIS A 32 -7.10 4.92 4.66
C HIS A 32 -7.23 4.96 3.13
N HIS A 33 -8.39 5.43 2.64
CA HIS A 33 -8.72 5.53 1.22
C HIS A 33 -9.11 6.97 0.88
N TYR A 34 -8.32 7.60 0.01
CA TYR A 34 -8.39 9.01 -0.35
C TYR A 34 -9.02 9.18 -1.73
N PHE A 35 -9.88 10.19 -1.88
CA PHE A 35 -10.60 10.45 -3.12
C PHE A 35 -10.38 11.91 -3.53
N ARG A 36 -9.94 12.14 -4.77
CA ARG A 36 -9.73 13.50 -5.31
C ARG A 36 -10.96 14.38 -5.11
N ASP A 37 -12.11 13.86 -5.54
CA ASP A 37 -13.38 14.59 -5.53
C ASP A 37 -13.99 14.70 -4.12
N PHE A 38 -13.34 14.12 -3.12
CA PHE A 38 -13.59 14.35 -1.70
C PHE A 38 -12.47 15.23 -1.09
N ALA A 39 -12.07 16.28 -1.81
CA ALA A 39 -11.02 17.23 -1.43
C ALA A 39 -9.64 16.57 -1.15
N TYR A 40 -9.35 15.47 -1.84
CA TYR A 40 -8.19 14.60 -1.58
C TYR A 40 -8.15 14.02 -0.16
N CYS A 41 -9.26 14.06 0.58
CA CYS A 41 -9.33 13.50 1.93
C CYS A 41 -9.69 12.02 1.90
N ASP A 42 -9.29 11.36 2.96
CA ASP A 42 -9.69 10.01 3.28
C ASP A 42 -11.14 9.94 3.76
N SER A 43 -11.82 8.85 3.42
CA SER A 43 -13.18 8.56 3.87
C SER A 43 -13.32 7.09 4.16
N GLY A 44 -13.82 6.75 5.35
CA GLY A 44 -14.25 5.40 5.67
C GLY A 44 -15.61 5.03 5.06
N MET A 45 -16.37 5.99 4.54
CA MET A 45 -17.73 5.77 4.03
C MET A 45 -17.76 5.43 2.53
N ILE A 46 -16.95 6.12 1.73
CA ILE A 46 -16.93 5.91 0.28
C ILE A 46 -16.49 4.48 -0.11
N PRO A 47 -15.44 3.88 0.50
CA PRO A 47 -14.96 2.57 0.08
C PRO A 47 -16.01 1.46 0.20
N TRP A 48 -16.74 1.38 1.32
CA TRP A 48 -17.71 0.30 1.50
C TRP A 48 -18.92 0.44 0.56
N LEU A 49 -19.32 1.68 0.23
CA LEU A 49 -20.37 1.95 -0.76
C LEU A 49 -19.95 1.48 -2.16
N LEU A 50 -18.73 1.82 -2.58
CA LEU A 50 -18.17 1.39 -3.87
C LEU A 50 -18.00 -0.13 -3.94
N VAL A 51 -17.57 -0.77 -2.85
CA VAL A 51 -17.45 -2.23 -2.77
C VAL A 51 -18.82 -2.90 -2.83
N ALA A 52 -19.82 -2.36 -2.13
CA ALA A 52 -21.20 -2.87 -2.17
C ALA A 52 -21.79 -2.76 -3.58
N GLU A 53 -21.61 -1.61 -4.24
CA GLU A 53 -22.00 -1.41 -5.64
C GLU A 53 -21.31 -2.44 -6.55
N LEU A 54 -20.00 -2.65 -6.39
CA LEU A 54 -19.24 -3.61 -7.20
C LEU A 54 -19.74 -5.05 -6.99
N VAL A 55 -20.04 -5.45 -5.76
CA VAL A 55 -20.64 -6.75 -5.44
C VAL A 55 -22.00 -6.91 -6.15
N CYS A 56 -22.86 -5.89 -6.07
CA CYS A 56 -24.16 -5.89 -6.75
C CYS A 56 -24.02 -5.99 -8.28
N LEU A 57 -23.13 -5.20 -8.89
CA LEU A 57 -22.94 -5.16 -10.33
C LEU A 57 -22.30 -6.44 -10.89
N LYS A 58 -21.42 -7.08 -10.11
CA LYS A 58 -20.72 -8.30 -10.54
C LYS A 58 -21.47 -9.58 -10.22
N GLY A 59 -22.40 -9.56 -9.26
CA GLY A 59 -23.07 -10.76 -8.77
C GLY A 59 -22.10 -11.75 -8.12
N GLN A 60 -20.95 -11.28 -7.66
CA GLN A 60 -19.90 -12.07 -7.00
C GLN A 60 -19.81 -11.65 -5.54
N SER A 61 -19.52 -12.60 -4.65
CA SER A 61 -19.18 -12.29 -3.27
C SER A 61 -17.87 -11.50 -3.19
N LEU A 62 -17.70 -10.72 -2.11
CA LEU A 62 -16.45 -10.00 -1.87
C LEU A 62 -15.23 -10.93 -1.87
N GLY A 63 -15.37 -12.13 -1.29
CA GLY A 63 -14.31 -13.13 -1.27
C GLY A 63 -13.90 -13.59 -2.66
N GLU A 64 -14.85 -13.74 -3.60
CA GLU A 64 -14.54 -14.07 -4.99
C GLU A 64 -13.80 -12.94 -5.71
N LEU A 65 -14.15 -11.68 -5.45
CA LEU A 65 -13.53 -10.52 -6.08
C LEU A 65 -12.03 -10.38 -5.74
N VAL A 66 -11.60 -10.84 -4.56
CA VAL A 66 -10.22 -10.70 -4.07
C VAL A 66 -9.39 -11.99 -4.13
N ARG A 67 -10.04 -13.14 -4.31
CA ARG A 67 -9.43 -14.49 -4.20
C ARG A 67 -8.14 -14.62 -5.01
N ASP A 68 -8.21 -14.29 -6.30
CA ASP A 68 -7.07 -14.48 -7.22
C ASP A 68 -5.91 -13.55 -6.87
N ARG A 69 -6.19 -12.37 -6.30
CA ARG A 69 -5.15 -11.43 -5.86
C ARG A 69 -4.47 -11.90 -4.59
N MET A 70 -5.23 -12.42 -3.63
CA MET A 70 -4.69 -13.01 -2.39
C MET A 70 -3.82 -14.24 -2.68
N ALA A 71 -4.22 -15.08 -3.65
CA ALA A 71 -3.45 -16.25 -4.06
C ALA A 71 -2.17 -15.86 -4.83
N ALA A 72 -2.24 -14.86 -5.70
CA ALA A 72 -1.08 -14.40 -6.48
C ALA A 72 -0.05 -13.62 -5.64
N PHE A 73 -0.50 -12.92 -4.59
CA PHE A 73 0.35 -12.07 -3.76
C PHE A 73 0.06 -12.29 -2.27
N PRO A 74 0.43 -13.45 -1.71
CA PRO A 74 0.30 -13.68 -0.27
C PRO A 74 1.21 -12.70 0.48
N ALA A 75 0.67 -12.07 1.52
CA ALA A 75 1.40 -11.12 2.36
C ALA A 75 1.44 -11.63 3.81
N SER A 76 2.53 -11.37 4.53
CA SER A 76 2.66 -11.72 5.95
C SER A 76 1.71 -10.96 6.87
N GLY A 77 1.14 -9.85 6.38
CA GLY A 77 0.60 -8.80 7.24
C GLY A 77 1.72 -8.01 7.91
N GLU A 78 1.34 -7.01 8.71
CA GLU A 78 2.28 -6.20 9.49
C GLU A 78 2.80 -6.98 10.70
N ILE A 79 4.12 -7.07 10.85
CA ILE A 79 4.78 -7.69 12.01
C ILE A 79 5.49 -6.59 12.81
N ASN A 80 5.01 -6.37 14.04
CA ASN A 80 5.52 -5.32 14.91
C ASN A 80 6.58 -5.86 15.88
N SER A 81 7.78 -5.27 15.90
CA SER A 81 8.89 -5.64 16.79
C SER A 81 9.41 -4.43 17.56
N ARG A 82 9.65 -4.59 18.87
CA ARG A 82 10.27 -3.56 19.72
C ARG A 82 11.75 -3.84 19.85
N LEU A 83 12.60 -2.92 19.40
CA LEU A 83 14.05 -3.06 19.36
C LEU A 83 14.73 -1.91 20.11
N ALA A 84 15.82 -2.19 20.80
CA ALA A 84 16.65 -1.15 21.42
C ALA A 84 17.37 -0.29 20.38
N GLU A 85 17.80 -0.90 19.27
CA GLU A 85 18.55 -0.24 18.19
C GLU A 85 17.94 -0.55 16.80
N PRO A 86 16.83 0.10 16.42
CA PRO A 86 16.14 -0.18 15.16
C PRO A 86 17.00 0.06 13.91
N ALA A 87 17.77 1.15 13.89
CA ALA A 87 18.64 1.48 12.76
C ALA A 87 19.73 0.43 12.53
N ALA A 88 20.35 -0.06 13.61
CA ALA A 88 21.33 -1.13 13.53
C ALA A 88 20.71 -2.45 13.05
N ALA A 89 19.48 -2.76 13.48
CA ALA A 89 18.77 -3.95 13.00
C ALA A 89 18.45 -3.88 11.50
N MET A 90 17.98 -2.73 11.02
CA MET A 90 17.71 -2.50 9.61
C MET A 90 18.98 -2.62 8.75
N ALA A 91 20.10 -2.05 9.22
CA ALA A 91 21.39 -2.18 8.54
C ALA A 91 21.88 -3.63 8.46
N ARG A 92 21.63 -4.45 9.50
CA ARG A 92 21.95 -5.89 9.45
C ARG A 92 21.12 -6.64 8.40
N VAL A 93 19.82 -6.34 8.30
CA VAL A 93 18.94 -6.95 7.29
C VAL A 93 19.40 -6.55 5.89
N GLU A 94 19.67 -5.27 5.67
CA GLU A 94 20.15 -4.76 4.39
C GLU A 94 21.46 -5.42 3.97
N ALA A 95 22.45 -5.46 4.87
CA ALA A 95 23.75 -6.06 4.58
C ALA A 95 23.65 -7.57 4.29
N HIS A 96 22.73 -8.27 4.96
CA HIS A 96 22.54 -9.71 4.75
C HIS A 96 21.96 -10.03 3.37
N PHE A 97 21.03 -9.22 2.87
CA PHE A 97 20.31 -9.47 1.62
C PHE A 97 20.79 -8.63 0.43
N ALA A 98 21.82 -7.79 0.60
CA ALA A 98 22.26 -6.82 -0.40
C ALA A 98 22.65 -7.45 -1.75
N GLU A 99 23.28 -8.62 -1.74
CA GLU A 99 23.73 -9.29 -2.96
C GLU A 99 22.58 -9.92 -3.76
N GLU A 100 21.50 -10.30 -3.09
CA GLU A 100 20.32 -10.94 -3.71
C GLU A 100 19.27 -9.93 -4.17
N ALA A 101 19.34 -8.69 -3.66
CA ALA A 101 18.35 -7.65 -3.94
C ALA A 101 18.44 -7.16 -5.39
N GLN A 102 17.32 -7.23 -6.10
CA GLN A 102 17.18 -6.69 -7.45
C GLN A 102 16.97 -5.18 -7.44
N ALA A 103 16.29 -4.65 -6.42
CA ALA A 103 16.13 -3.22 -6.21
C ALA A 103 15.98 -2.90 -4.73
N VAL A 104 16.48 -1.73 -4.34
CA VAL A 104 16.36 -1.19 -2.97
C VAL A 104 15.71 0.19 -3.05
N ASP A 105 14.58 0.34 -2.38
CA ASP A 105 13.89 1.62 -2.21
C ASP A 105 13.99 2.09 -0.75
N ARG A 106 14.17 3.40 -0.59
CA ARG A 106 14.28 4.08 0.71
C ARG A 106 13.26 5.19 0.86
N THR A 107 12.14 5.09 0.14
CA THR A 107 11.05 6.07 0.21
C THR A 107 10.54 6.13 1.65
N ASP A 108 10.28 4.99 2.28
CA ASP A 108 9.77 4.90 3.65
C ASP A 108 10.40 3.72 4.41
N GLY A 109 11.61 3.93 4.93
CA GLY A 109 12.40 2.87 5.56
C GLY A 109 13.26 2.12 4.55
N LEU A 110 13.22 0.78 4.58
CA LEU A 110 13.96 -0.11 3.68
C LEU A 110 13.00 -1.06 3.00
N SER A 111 12.86 -0.94 1.68
CA SER A 111 12.15 -1.88 0.83
C SER A 111 13.14 -2.57 -0.11
N MET A 112 13.14 -3.89 -0.13
CA MET A 112 14.02 -4.70 -0.99
C MET A 112 13.16 -5.64 -1.83
N SER A 113 13.41 -5.66 -3.14
CA SER A 113 12.76 -6.58 -4.08
C SER A 113 13.74 -7.66 -4.52
N PHE A 114 13.24 -8.87 -4.70
CA PHE A 114 14.02 -10.06 -5.03
C PHE A 114 13.37 -10.77 -6.21
N ALA A 115 14.10 -11.70 -6.84
CA ALA A 115 13.54 -12.54 -7.89
C ALA A 115 12.37 -13.37 -7.32
N ASN A 116 11.28 -13.48 -8.10
CA ASN A 116 10.17 -14.39 -7.82
C ASN A 116 10.51 -15.83 -8.16
#